data_AF-A0A1I6PZG9-F1
#
_entry.id   AF-A0A1I6PZG9-F1
#
_cell.length_a   1.000
_cell.length_b   1.000
_cell.length_c   1.000
_cell.angle_alpha   90.00
_cell.angle_beta   90.00
_cell.angle_gamma   90.00
#
_symmetry.space_group_name_H-M   'P 1'
#
loop_
_entity.id
_entity.type
_entity.pdbx_description
1 polymer ?
#
loop_
_entity_poly.entity_id
_entity_poly.type
_entity_poly.pdbx_seq_one_letter_code
_entity_poly.pdbx_strand_id
1 'polypeptide(L)'
;MDKNFLDIKGIGQFKEIRSERELNDLLDNVGRFHDGLIKEIHVLNDAFISSDSSIYLNFHYNLRMLIQRQMSNPSAIEFILGNVTNLKLHKSEEIWSSYCKVSIDETNSSQQILLDLDNNRFICSRLFYRDASNWMGPESRFGEEILLKSPFKVEKLEGGWVMCTYCTETWQPYNRTILKCPRCGGTDEWHGSKSGPMPL
;
A
#
# COMPACT_ATOMS: atom_id res chain seq x y z
N MET A 1 29.06 -22.29 3.64
CA MET A 1 27.61 -22.23 3.93
C MET A 1 27.32 -20.80 4.33
N ASP A 2 27.15 -19.93 3.33
CA ASP A 2 27.01 -18.50 3.58
C ASP A 2 25.56 -18.19 3.90
N LYS A 3 25.35 -17.81 5.16
CA LYS A 3 24.07 -17.35 5.69
C LYS A 3 23.81 -15.95 5.13
N ASN A 4 23.23 -15.88 3.94
CA ASN A 4 22.56 -14.66 3.45
C ASN A 4 21.32 -14.40 4.32
N PHE A 5 21.54 -13.86 5.52
CA PHE A 5 20.48 -13.15 6.22
C PHE A 5 20.32 -11.82 5.51
N LEU A 6 19.13 -11.59 4.96
CA LEU A 6 18.62 -10.24 4.72
C LEU A 6 18.87 -9.44 6.01
N ASP A 7 19.86 -8.55 6.03
CA ASP A 7 20.09 -7.64 7.17
C ASP A 7 19.08 -6.50 7.08
N ILE A 8 17.80 -6.84 7.28
CA ILE A 8 16.78 -5.84 7.50
C ILE A 8 17.10 -5.25 8.87
N LYS A 9 17.65 -4.03 8.91
CA LYS A 9 17.76 -3.26 10.16
C LYS A 9 16.43 -3.35 10.92
N GLY A 10 16.43 -4.03 12.06
CA GLY A 10 15.22 -4.23 12.88
C GLY A 10 14.49 -5.57 12.70
N ILE A 11 15.11 -6.60 12.11
CA ILE A 11 14.52 -7.95 11.94
C ILE A 11 13.96 -8.55 13.25
N GLY A 12 14.46 -8.14 14.41
CA GLY A 12 13.94 -8.56 15.72
C GLY A 12 12.47 -8.18 15.99
N GLN A 13 11.89 -7.30 15.17
CA GLN A 13 10.46 -6.93 15.26
C GLN A 13 9.56 -7.74 14.32
N PHE A 14 10.14 -8.51 13.39
CA PHE A 14 9.40 -9.28 12.40
C PHE A 14 9.27 -10.74 12.84
N LYS A 15 8.08 -11.29 12.63
CA LYS A 15 7.78 -12.71 12.82
C LYS A 15 7.74 -13.39 11.45
N GLU A 16 8.49 -14.46 11.29
CA GLU A 16 8.45 -15.30 10.10
C GLU A 16 7.26 -16.25 10.18
N ILE A 17 6.55 -16.41 9.06
CA ILE A 17 5.52 -17.43 8.90
C ILE A 17 6.15 -18.70 8.34
N ARG A 18 6.07 -19.79 9.10
CA ARG A 18 6.70 -21.08 8.78
C ARG A 18 5.70 -22.21 8.52
N SER A 19 4.42 -21.97 8.75
CA SER A 19 3.37 -22.96 8.51
C SER A 19 2.05 -22.32 8.10
N GLU A 20 1.19 -23.12 7.48
CA GLU A 20 -0.16 -22.71 7.11
C GLU A 20 -0.98 -22.32 8.36
N ARG A 21 -0.75 -23.01 9.49
CA ARG A 21 -1.40 -22.70 10.76
C ARG A 21 -1.03 -21.30 11.26
N GLU A 22 0.26 -20.98 11.33
CA GLU A 22 0.72 -19.64 11.76
C GLU A 22 0.15 -18.53 10.86
N LEU A 23 -0.01 -18.83 9.58
CA LEU A 23 -0.59 -17.91 8.63
C LEU A 23 -2.08 -17.72 8.83
N ASN A 24 -2.83 -18.81 9.01
CA ASN A 24 -4.26 -18.74 9.33
C ASN A 24 -4.49 -18.01 10.65
N ASP A 25 -3.67 -18.26 11.68
CA ASP A 25 -3.73 -17.55 12.97
C ASP A 25 -3.51 -16.04 12.79
N LEU A 26 -2.57 -15.64 11.92
CA LEU A 26 -2.38 -14.23 11.55
C LEU A 26 -3.62 -13.69 10.83
N LEU A 27 -4.12 -14.38 9.81
CA LEU A 27 -5.27 -13.93 9.03
C LEU A 27 -6.51 -13.75 9.91
N ASP A 28 -6.78 -14.67 10.82
CA ASP A 28 -7.93 -14.59 11.73
C ASP A 28 -7.77 -13.43 12.72
N ASN A 29 -6.55 -13.19 13.23
CA ASN A 29 -6.26 -12.04 14.09
C ASN A 29 -6.53 -10.70 13.37
N VAL A 30 -6.25 -10.64 12.07
CA VAL A 30 -6.28 -9.41 11.27
C VAL A 30 -7.55 -9.31 10.42
N GLY A 31 -8.57 -10.12 10.74
CA GLY A 31 -9.88 -10.08 10.07
C GLY A 31 -9.82 -10.42 8.59
N ARG A 32 -8.82 -11.22 8.19
CA ARG A 32 -8.53 -11.69 6.82
C ARG A 32 -8.40 -10.57 5.79
N PHE A 33 -8.12 -9.34 6.27
CA PHE A 33 -8.05 -8.11 5.50
C PHE A 33 -9.35 -7.74 4.78
N HIS A 34 -10.53 -8.12 5.32
CA HIS A 34 -11.85 -7.81 4.74
C HIS A 34 -12.02 -6.35 4.31
N ASP A 35 -11.44 -5.42 5.05
CA ASP A 35 -11.46 -3.97 4.84
C ASP A 35 -10.05 -3.39 4.60
N GLY A 36 -9.09 -4.25 4.25
CA GLY A 36 -7.67 -3.92 4.14
C GLY A 36 -7.32 -3.27 2.82
N LEU A 37 -6.68 -2.11 2.88
CA LEU A 37 -6.10 -1.42 1.74
C LEU A 37 -4.59 -1.67 1.69
N ILE A 38 -4.10 -2.20 0.56
CA ILE A 38 -2.67 -2.17 0.25
C ILE A 38 -2.28 -0.70 0.06
N LYS A 39 -1.54 -0.16 1.03
CA LYS A 39 -1.15 1.24 1.08
C LYS A 39 0.11 1.50 0.26
N GLU A 40 1.12 0.66 0.44
CA GLU A 40 2.43 0.81 -0.21
C GLU A 40 3.05 -0.54 -0.54
N ILE A 41 3.74 -0.62 -1.68
CA ILE A 41 4.60 -1.75 -2.05
C ILE A 41 5.95 -1.18 -2.48
N HIS A 42 7.03 -1.71 -1.92
CA HIS A 42 8.40 -1.43 -2.35
C HIS A 42 9.03 -2.72 -2.85
N VAL A 43 9.48 -2.72 -4.10
CA VAL A 43 10.08 -3.87 -4.77
C VAL A 43 11.58 -3.62 -4.92
N LEU A 44 12.39 -4.55 -4.43
CA LEU A 44 13.85 -4.52 -4.60
C LEU A 44 14.28 -5.74 -5.41
N ASN A 45 15.12 -5.53 -6.41
CA ASN A 45 15.88 -6.59 -7.06
C ASN A 45 17.27 -6.63 -6.41
N ASP A 46 17.70 -7.80 -5.94
CA ASP A 46 19.03 -7.96 -5.37
C ASP A 46 20.15 -7.95 -6.44
N ALA A 47 19.79 -8.02 -7.72
CA ALA A 47 20.72 -7.86 -8.82
C ALA A 47 21.05 -6.38 -9.05
N PHE A 48 22.33 -6.08 -9.24
CA PHE A 48 22.79 -4.71 -9.47
C PHE A 48 24.04 -4.68 -10.36
N ILE A 49 24.31 -3.49 -10.89
CA ILE A 49 25.55 -3.16 -11.56
C ILE A 49 26.36 -2.29 -10.59
N SER A 50 27.57 -2.70 -10.26
CA SER A 50 28.45 -1.92 -9.38
C SER A 50 29.07 -0.73 -10.11
N SER A 51 29.69 0.17 -9.34
CA SER A 51 30.32 1.39 -9.88
C SER A 51 31.47 1.14 -10.86
N ASP A 52 32.08 -0.05 -10.81
CA ASP A 52 33.11 -0.51 -11.75
C ASP A 52 32.51 -1.22 -12.99
N SER A 53 31.19 -1.16 -13.19
CA SER A 53 30.42 -1.83 -14.25
C SER A 53 30.36 -3.36 -14.14
N SER A 54 30.78 -3.96 -13.03
CA SER A 54 30.60 -5.40 -12.79
C SER A 54 29.13 -5.75 -12.53
N ILE A 55 28.72 -6.97 -12.90
CA ILE A 55 27.33 -7.43 -12.80
C ILE A 55 27.19 -8.43 -11.64
N TYR A 56 26.24 -8.17 -10.75
CA TYR A 56 25.83 -9.08 -9.68
C TYR A 56 24.47 -9.68 -10.01
N LEU A 57 24.43 -10.98 -10.32
CA LEU A 57 23.27 -11.67 -10.91
C LEU A 57 22.33 -12.31 -9.87
N ASN A 58 22.18 -11.71 -8.70
CA ASN A 58 21.27 -12.23 -7.67
C ASN A 58 19.83 -11.83 -8.00
N PHE A 59 19.19 -12.50 -8.97
CA PHE A 59 17.86 -12.16 -9.49
C PHE A 59 16.70 -12.54 -8.55
N HIS A 60 16.84 -12.23 -7.27
CA HIS A 60 15.77 -12.35 -6.29
C HIS A 60 15.06 -11.01 -6.14
N TYR A 61 13.74 -11.05 -6.30
CA TYR A 61 12.89 -9.91 -5.96
C TYR A 61 12.40 -10.05 -4.53
N ASN A 62 12.60 -9.01 -3.73
CA ASN A 62 12.09 -8.91 -2.37
C ASN A 62 11.10 -7.76 -2.29
N LEU A 63 10.00 -7.97 -1.58
CA LEU A 63 8.91 -7.01 -1.46
C LEU A 63 8.74 -6.59 -0.01
N ARG A 64 8.55 -5.29 0.21
CA ARG A 64 7.92 -4.75 1.43
C ARG A 64 6.53 -4.28 1.07
N MET A 65 5.54 -4.61 1.90
CA MET A 65 4.15 -4.24 1.67
C MET A 65 3.55 -3.72 2.97
N LEU A 66 2.85 -2.59 2.92
CA LEU A 66 2.10 -2.03 4.02
C LEU A 66 0.61 -2.16 3.71
N ILE A 67 -0.13 -2.76 4.64
CA ILE A 67 -1.60 -2.84 4.59
C ILE A 67 -2.18 -2.05 5.75
N GLN A 68 -3.15 -1.19 5.48
CA GLN A 68 -3.92 -0.46 6.49
C GLN A 68 -5.37 -0.94 6.47
N ARG A 69 -6.02 -1.02 7.63
CA ARG A 69 -7.41 -1.44 7.76
C ARG A 69 -8.23 -0.51 8.67
N GLN A 70 -9.55 -0.61 8.62
CA GLN A 70 -10.48 0.21 9.41
C GLN A 70 -10.71 -0.35 10.84
N MET A 71 -10.11 -1.49 11.17
CA MET A 71 -10.17 -2.08 12.51
C MET A 71 -8.96 -1.72 13.38
N SER A 72 -9.13 -1.74 14.70
CA SER A 72 -8.02 -1.59 15.67
C SER A 72 -7.31 -2.92 15.93
N ASN A 73 -6.02 -2.87 16.30
CA ASN A 73 -5.21 -3.98 16.84
C ASN A 73 -5.12 -5.27 15.99
N PRO A 74 -4.14 -5.36 15.07
CA PRO A 74 -3.39 -4.24 14.52
C PRO A 74 -4.28 -3.43 13.55
N SER A 75 -4.06 -2.12 13.44
CA SER A 75 -4.71 -1.30 12.40
C SER A 75 -3.90 -1.21 11.12
N ALA A 76 -2.61 -1.54 11.18
CA ALA A 76 -1.77 -1.70 10.01
C ALA A 76 -0.74 -2.80 10.22
N ILE A 77 -0.37 -3.45 9.12
CA ILE A 77 0.57 -4.57 9.10
C ILE A 77 1.57 -4.34 8.00
N GLU A 78 2.83 -4.54 8.33
CA GLU A 78 3.89 -4.60 7.35
C GLU A 78 4.27 -6.05 7.07
N PHE A 79 4.34 -6.38 5.79
CA PHE A 79 4.84 -7.65 5.28
C PHE A 79 6.19 -7.49 4.57
N ILE A 80 7.05 -8.49 4.73
CA ILE A 80 8.25 -8.71 3.90
C ILE A 80 8.06 -10.04 3.17
N LEU A 81 8.06 -10.01 1.84
CA LEU A 81 7.95 -11.18 0.98
C LEU A 81 9.33 -11.43 0.35
N GLY A 82 9.90 -12.61 0.63
CA GLY A 82 11.22 -13.01 0.16
C GLY A 82 11.17 -13.93 -1.05
N ASN A 83 12.04 -13.67 -2.03
CA ASN A 83 12.11 -14.38 -3.32
C ASN A 83 10.74 -14.48 -4.01
N VAL A 84 10.19 -13.32 -4.35
CA VAL A 84 8.91 -13.20 -5.04
C VAL A 84 9.03 -13.67 -6.48
N THR A 85 8.15 -14.59 -6.89
CA THR A 85 8.10 -15.17 -8.24
C THR A 85 6.91 -14.67 -9.04
N ASN A 86 5.88 -14.14 -8.37
CA ASN A 86 4.71 -13.58 -9.00
C ASN A 86 4.19 -12.37 -8.23
N LEU A 87 3.91 -11.29 -8.95
CA LEU A 87 3.23 -10.10 -8.47
C LEU A 87 2.22 -9.68 -9.53
N LYS A 88 0.95 -9.62 -9.14
CA LYS A 88 -0.14 -9.16 -9.98
C LYS A 88 -0.93 -8.11 -9.22
N LEU A 89 -1.02 -6.91 -9.77
CA LEU A 89 -1.84 -5.83 -9.25
C LEU A 89 -3.01 -5.58 -10.17
N HIS A 90 -4.19 -5.43 -9.58
CA HIS A 90 -5.43 -5.14 -10.26
C HIS A 90 -6.08 -3.93 -9.62
N LYS A 91 -6.94 -3.24 -10.37
CA LYS A 91 -7.76 -2.17 -9.82
C LYS A 91 -8.66 -2.77 -8.73
N SER A 92 -8.60 -2.21 -7.51
CA SER A 92 -9.56 -2.56 -6.46
C SER A 92 -10.94 -2.04 -6.88
N GLU A 93 -11.91 -2.96 -7.00
CA GLU A 93 -13.27 -2.62 -7.40
C GLU A 93 -14.10 -2.21 -6.19
N GLU A 94 -14.01 -2.95 -5.07
CA GLU A 94 -14.61 -2.60 -3.76
C GLU A 94 -13.82 -3.25 -2.60
N ILE A 95 -13.72 -2.57 -1.45
CA ILE A 95 -12.94 -3.01 -0.26
C ILE A 95 -13.80 -3.86 0.69
N TRP A 96 -14.91 -4.44 0.22
CA TRP A 96 -15.85 -5.22 1.05
C TRP A 96 -15.69 -6.74 0.88
N SER A 97 -14.91 -7.18 -0.11
CA SER A 97 -14.72 -8.61 -0.40
C SER A 97 -13.32 -9.12 -0.10
N SER A 98 -12.43 -8.25 0.41
CA SER A 98 -10.99 -8.48 0.57
C SER A 98 -10.69 -9.72 1.39
N TYR A 99 -10.59 -10.85 0.69
CA TYR A 99 -10.40 -12.15 1.29
C TYR A 99 -8.98 -12.63 1.04
N CYS A 100 -8.19 -12.69 2.10
CA CYS A 100 -6.87 -13.29 2.02
C CYS A 100 -6.94 -14.81 2.00
N LYS A 101 -6.49 -15.43 0.91
CA LYS A 101 -6.18 -16.87 0.88
C LYS A 101 -4.67 -17.07 0.91
N VAL A 102 -4.22 -18.01 1.74
CA VAL A 102 -2.86 -18.54 1.64
C VAL A 102 -2.84 -20.04 1.68
N SER A 103 -1.96 -20.60 0.86
CA SER A 103 -1.58 -22.00 0.86
C SER A 103 -0.06 -22.08 0.84
N ILE A 104 0.47 -23.08 1.54
CA ILE A 104 1.85 -23.51 1.36
C ILE A 104 1.84 -24.72 0.43
N ASP A 105 2.46 -24.59 -0.73
CA ASP A 105 2.74 -25.75 -1.59
C ASP A 105 4.19 -26.21 -1.38
N GLU A 106 4.35 -27.50 -1.14
CA GLU A 106 5.65 -28.18 -1.03
C GLU A 106 5.94 -28.94 -2.33
N THR A 107 5.94 -28.24 -3.46
CA THR A 107 6.39 -28.83 -4.72
C THR A 107 7.91 -28.70 -4.84
N ASN A 108 8.60 -29.82 -5.10
CA ASN A 108 10.04 -29.87 -5.38
C ASN A 108 10.97 -29.22 -4.33
N SER A 109 10.70 -29.45 -3.03
CA SER A 109 11.58 -29.03 -1.92
C SER A 109 11.64 -27.51 -1.65
N SER A 110 10.74 -26.71 -2.21
CA SER A 110 10.64 -25.27 -1.92
C SER A 110 9.24 -24.88 -1.46
N GLN A 111 9.14 -24.19 -0.32
CA GLN A 111 7.90 -23.60 0.19
C GLN A 111 7.44 -22.47 -0.75
N GLN A 112 6.18 -22.48 -1.17
CA GLN A 112 5.55 -21.34 -1.84
C GLN A 112 4.38 -20.82 -1.03
N ILE A 113 4.38 -19.52 -0.74
CA ILE A 113 3.34 -18.79 -0.01
C ILE A 113 2.60 -17.91 -1.02
N LEU A 114 1.31 -18.19 -1.21
CA LEU A 114 0.40 -17.39 -2.03
C LEU A 114 -0.35 -16.38 -1.13
N LEU A 115 -0.18 -15.08 -1.32
CA LEU A 115 -1.08 -14.08 -0.75
C LEU A 115 -2.04 -13.61 -1.84
N ASP A 116 -3.32 -13.89 -1.68
CA ASP A 116 -4.37 -13.42 -2.58
C ASP A 116 -5.23 -12.38 -1.87
N LEU A 117 -5.09 -11.09 -2.19
CA LEU A 117 -5.81 -9.97 -1.58
C LEU A 117 -6.83 -9.44 -2.60
N ASP A 118 -7.96 -10.14 -2.70
CA ASP A 118 -8.99 -10.05 -3.77
C ASP A 118 -8.46 -10.42 -5.16
N ASN A 119 -7.95 -9.41 -5.84
CA ASN A 119 -7.48 -9.43 -7.21
C ASN A 119 -5.96 -9.19 -7.23
N ASN A 120 -5.37 -8.77 -6.11
CA ASN A 120 -3.94 -8.57 -6.01
C ASN A 120 -3.28 -9.85 -5.52
N ARG A 121 -2.43 -10.44 -6.36
CA ARG A 121 -1.82 -11.74 -6.09
C ARG A 121 -0.32 -11.61 -5.94
N PHE A 122 0.21 -12.21 -4.87
CA PHE A 122 1.63 -12.28 -4.58
C PHE A 122 2.04 -13.72 -4.31
N ILE A 123 3.15 -14.18 -4.88
CA ILE A 123 3.72 -15.50 -4.61
C ILE A 123 5.17 -15.33 -4.20
N CYS A 124 5.53 -15.86 -3.04
CA CYS A 124 6.87 -15.74 -2.46
C CYS A 124 7.30 -17.04 -1.77
N SER A 125 8.58 -17.16 -1.45
CA SER A 125 9.10 -18.33 -0.71
C SER A 125 9.10 -18.15 0.80
N ARG A 126 9.14 -16.90 1.27
CA ARG A 126 9.22 -16.55 2.70
C ARG A 126 8.35 -15.33 2.96
N LEU A 127 7.68 -15.34 4.10
CA LEU A 127 6.83 -14.24 4.54
C LEU A 127 7.18 -13.88 5.97
N PHE A 128 7.41 -12.59 6.20
CA PHE A 128 7.57 -12.02 7.53
C PHE A 128 6.53 -10.93 7.72
N TYR A 129 6.09 -10.74 8.96
CA TYR A 129 5.15 -9.67 9.30
C TYR A 129 5.51 -8.99 10.61
N ARG A 130 5.06 -7.75 10.77
CA ARG A 130 5.01 -7.06 12.07
C ARG A 130 3.80 -6.17 12.16
N ASP A 131 3.41 -5.85 13.39
CA ASP A 131 2.47 -4.78 13.67
C ASP A 131 3.09 -3.44 13.24
N ALA A 132 2.36 -2.68 12.43
CA ALA A 132 2.72 -1.36 11.95
C ALA A 132 1.60 -0.35 12.24
N SER A 133 0.78 -0.58 13.26
CA SER A 133 -0.38 0.27 13.60
C SER A 133 -0.02 1.73 13.86
N ASN A 134 1.21 2.02 14.24
CA ASN A 134 1.74 3.38 14.36
C ASN A 134 1.97 4.07 13.00
N TRP A 135 1.80 3.37 11.88
CA TRP A 135 1.96 3.87 10.51
C TRP A 135 0.62 4.08 9.79
N MET A 136 -0.47 4.21 10.54
CA MET A 136 -1.75 4.66 9.97
C MET A 136 -1.65 6.07 9.38
N GLY A 137 -2.56 6.35 8.45
CA GLY A 137 -2.68 7.67 7.83
C GLY A 137 -2.02 7.78 6.46
N PRO A 138 -1.92 9.00 5.92
CA PRO A 138 -1.59 9.23 4.51
C PRO A 138 -0.09 9.12 4.19
N GLU A 139 0.78 9.30 5.19
CA GLU A 139 2.23 9.40 5.03
C GLU A 139 2.84 8.15 4.37
N SER A 140 3.77 8.36 3.42
CA SER A 140 4.56 7.26 2.85
C SER A 140 5.64 6.80 3.84
N ARG A 141 5.87 5.48 3.88
CA ARG A 141 6.84 4.83 4.78
C ARG A 141 8.04 4.22 4.06
N PHE A 142 7.88 3.82 2.80
CA PHE A 142 8.94 3.14 2.06
C PHE A 142 9.74 4.04 1.11
N GLY A 143 9.27 5.25 0.83
CA GLY A 143 9.96 6.16 -0.08
C GLY A 143 9.37 7.56 -0.06
N GLU A 144 9.76 8.35 -1.06
CA GLU A 144 9.16 9.66 -1.30
C GLU A 144 7.74 9.51 -1.83
N GLU A 145 6.86 10.44 -1.44
CA GLU A 145 5.48 10.45 -1.93
C GLU A 145 5.48 10.77 -3.43
N ILE A 146 5.14 9.77 -4.25
CA ILE A 146 5.00 9.95 -5.69
C ILE A 146 3.64 10.61 -5.96
N LEU A 147 3.61 11.94 -5.85
CA LEU A 147 2.48 12.74 -6.29
C LEU A 147 2.52 12.86 -7.82
N LEU A 148 2.11 11.80 -8.51
CA LEU A 148 1.60 11.97 -9.87
C LEU A 148 0.33 12.79 -9.72
N LYS A 149 0.44 14.11 -9.89
CA LYS A 149 -0.71 15.00 -9.97
C LYS A 149 -1.61 14.46 -11.09
N SER A 150 -2.57 13.61 -10.74
CA SER A 150 -3.82 13.54 -11.46
C SER A 150 -4.26 15.00 -11.59
N PRO A 151 -4.77 15.47 -12.74
CA PRO A 151 -5.27 16.83 -12.89
C PRO A 151 -6.53 16.95 -12.02
N PHE A 152 -6.32 16.98 -10.71
CA PHE A 152 -7.28 17.28 -9.70
C PHE A 152 -7.70 18.69 -9.99
N LYS A 153 -8.93 18.80 -10.48
CA LYS A 153 -9.61 20.06 -10.65
C LYS A 153 -10.86 20.00 -9.81
N VAL A 154 -11.24 21.18 -9.38
CA VAL A 154 -12.46 21.35 -8.63
C VAL A 154 -13.44 22.13 -9.48
N GLU A 155 -14.58 21.54 -9.77
CA GLU A 155 -15.69 22.23 -10.42
C GLU A 155 -16.51 22.97 -9.37
N LYS A 156 -16.79 24.25 -9.61
CA LYS A 156 -17.60 25.06 -8.70
C LYS A 156 -19.07 24.79 -8.97
N LEU A 157 -19.81 24.47 -7.91
CA LEU A 157 -21.25 24.31 -7.93
C LEU A 157 -21.93 25.54 -7.30
N GLU A 158 -23.25 25.64 -7.44
CA GLU A 158 -24.02 26.69 -6.79
C GLU A 158 -23.94 26.62 -5.25
N GLY A 159 -24.14 27.75 -4.59
CA GLY A 159 -24.11 27.82 -3.11
C GLY A 159 -22.71 27.69 -2.49
N GLY A 160 -21.65 27.81 -3.29
CA GLY A 160 -20.26 27.68 -2.82
C GLY A 160 -19.83 26.25 -2.56
N TRP A 161 -20.59 25.27 -3.04
CA TRP A 161 -20.20 23.88 -3.11
C TRP A 161 -19.18 23.66 -4.21
N VAL A 162 -18.43 22.58 -4.08
CA VAL A 162 -17.50 22.16 -5.11
C VAL A 162 -17.56 20.66 -5.35
N MET A 163 -17.17 20.23 -6.55
CA MET A 163 -17.08 18.84 -6.95
C MET A 163 -15.67 18.48 -7.39
N CYS A 164 -15.17 17.34 -6.91
CA CYS A 164 -13.90 16.78 -7.37
C CYS A 164 -14.10 16.16 -8.75
N THR A 165 -13.41 16.65 -9.79
CA THR A 165 -13.52 16.10 -11.15
C THR A 165 -12.95 14.68 -11.28
N TYR A 166 -12.21 14.20 -10.28
CA TYR A 166 -11.63 12.86 -10.26
C TYR A 166 -12.54 11.81 -9.61
N CYS A 167 -13.12 12.09 -8.44
CA CYS A 167 -13.89 11.11 -7.65
C CYS A 167 -15.35 11.49 -7.42
N THR A 168 -15.80 12.59 -8.06
CA THR A 168 -17.16 13.16 -8.02
C THR A 168 -17.69 13.51 -6.63
N GLU A 169 -16.84 13.47 -5.60
CA GLU A 169 -17.18 13.91 -4.25
C GLU A 169 -17.57 15.39 -4.26
N THR A 170 -18.64 15.73 -3.56
CA THR A 170 -19.09 17.12 -3.40
C THR A 170 -18.95 17.56 -1.95
N TRP A 171 -18.35 18.73 -1.74
CA TRP A 171 -18.19 19.27 -0.39
C TRP A 171 -18.24 20.79 -0.40
N GLN A 172 -18.44 21.39 0.77
CA GLN A 172 -18.32 22.83 0.96
C GLN A 172 -16.94 23.13 1.57
N PRO A 173 -16.04 23.84 0.87
CA PRO A 173 -14.69 24.07 1.37
C PRO A 173 -14.68 25.13 2.48
N TYR A 174 -14.05 24.81 3.60
CA TYR A 174 -13.85 25.75 4.72
C TYR A 174 -12.74 26.77 4.43
N ASN A 175 -11.68 26.35 3.74
CA ASN A 175 -10.56 27.19 3.31
C ASN A 175 -10.63 27.41 1.78
N ARG A 176 -10.69 28.68 1.36
CA ARG A 176 -10.80 29.09 -0.06
C ARG A 176 -9.45 29.46 -0.67
N THR A 177 -8.35 28.91 -0.17
CA THR A 177 -7.01 29.12 -0.76
C THR A 177 -6.49 27.82 -1.37
N ILE A 178 -6.63 26.71 -0.64
CA ILE A 178 -6.26 25.37 -1.09
C ILE A 178 -7.47 24.46 -0.88
N LEU A 179 -7.99 23.92 -1.97
CA LEU A 179 -9.08 22.96 -1.97
C LEU A 179 -8.51 21.56 -1.86
N LYS A 180 -8.84 20.85 -0.78
CA LYS A 180 -8.50 19.43 -0.61
C LYS A 180 -9.78 18.61 -0.63
N CYS A 181 -9.87 17.63 -1.54
CA CYS A 181 -11.02 16.73 -1.57
C CYS A 181 -10.97 15.79 -0.35
N PRO A 182 -12.06 15.65 0.42
CA PRO A 182 -12.09 14.81 1.62
C PRO A 182 -12.04 13.31 1.28
N ARG A 183 -12.43 12.91 0.06
CA ARG A 183 -12.48 11.51 -0.36
C ARG A 183 -11.18 11.01 -0.97
N CYS A 184 -10.66 11.71 -1.99
CA CYS A 184 -9.46 11.26 -2.71
C CYS A 184 -8.16 11.94 -2.27
N GLY A 185 -8.23 12.98 -1.43
CA GLY A 185 -7.06 13.71 -0.95
C GLY A 185 -6.39 14.63 -1.97
N GLY A 186 -6.89 14.71 -3.21
CA GLY A 186 -6.37 15.63 -4.24
C GLY A 186 -6.47 17.10 -3.82
N THR A 187 -5.56 17.93 -4.35
CA THR A 187 -5.44 19.36 -4.00
C THR A 187 -5.42 20.28 -5.22
N ASP A 188 -6.19 21.38 -5.16
CA ASP A 188 -6.30 22.43 -6.19
C ASP A 188 -6.15 23.80 -5.52
N GLU A 189 -5.65 24.78 -6.25
CA GLU A 189 -5.59 26.15 -5.77
C GLU A 189 -6.91 26.85 -6.10
N TRP A 190 -7.48 27.56 -5.12
CA TRP A 190 -8.67 28.36 -5.40
C TRP A 190 -8.28 29.64 -6.14
N HIS A 191 -8.38 29.61 -7.46
CA HIS A 191 -8.41 30.85 -8.24
C HIS A 191 -9.80 31.47 -8.11
N GLY A 192 -9.95 32.33 -7.10
CA GLY A 192 -11.16 33.12 -6.90
C GLY A 192 -11.42 33.99 -8.12
N SER A 193 -12.64 33.94 -8.67
CA SER A 193 -13.11 35.04 -9.49
C SER A 193 -13.10 36.28 -8.61
N LYS A 194 -12.44 37.36 -9.06
CA LYS A 194 -12.55 38.67 -8.43
C LYS A 194 -14.05 38.95 -8.30
N SER A 195 -14.57 38.95 -7.07
CA SER A 195 -15.90 39.46 -6.80
C SER A 195 -15.90 40.93 -7.23
N GLY A 196 -16.73 41.26 -8.22
CA GLY A 196 -17.03 42.65 -8.57
C GLY A 196 -17.56 43.42 -7.35
N PRO A 197 -17.49 44.76 -7.38
CA PRO A 197 -17.79 45.58 -6.21
C PRO A 197 -19.23 45.34 -5.73
N MET A 198 -19.40 45.33 -4.41
CA MET A 198 -20.72 45.31 -3.78
C MET A 198 -21.54 46.53 -4.24
N PRO A 199 -22.82 46.36 -4.60
CA PRO A 199 -23.70 47.51 -4.75
C PRO A 199 -23.94 48.15 -3.37
N LEU A 200 -23.83 49.47 -3.34
CA LEU A 200 -24.27 50.33 -2.22
C LEU A 200 -25.80 50.29 -2.07
#